data_AF-A0A1E3USF2-F1
#
_entry.id   AF-A0A1E3USF2-F1
#
_cell.length_a   1.000
_cell.length_b   1.000
_cell.length_c   1.000
_cell.angle_alpha   90.00
_cell.angle_beta   90.00
_cell.angle_gamma   90.00
#
_symmetry.space_group_name_H-M   'P 1'
#
loop_
_entity.id
_entity.type
_entity.pdbx_description
1 polymer ?
#
loop_
_entity_poly.entity_id
_entity_poly.type
_entity_poly.pdbx_seq_one_letter_code
_entity_poly.pdbx_strand_id
1 'polypeptide(L)'
;MEEKKISDVVFDFIENMDALNESAPLVLSTVATVASKLTKAHGDYLEKYGEITEQDDEKKIYSVPVERQGRVRRLREQSNSLRTSIQLIPRNFLVSYVSEFDCFLGSLLRVLYTNKPELLNDSSRQITYVDLLSFESLDDAKEQVLEKEIESILRKSHSEHFSILESKFDIKLRKDLDVWSEFIEITERRNLFVHANGIVSSQYIKVCKQHGCDIKDISVGDRLTVNGEYLSRAYKVIYEISVKLAHVLWRKLFPVDRENADNSLNEVGYNLVSKGKNSLAADLLEFAISLPKHHNETIKRMMAINLAQAYLRSDQKDKSQAVLKRFDWSATGYEFKLAVAVLNQDNDCAAKLLKTVVGAGDLSEQEIIEWPLFKEFRKTEPFFEAFKELFDKDYAQQEELVKEEFNNHMDSVFSSKAEKESDDSASNIEEENIESIESAADEIERELDDKNAKV
;
A
#
# COMPACT_ATOMS: atom_id res chain seq x y z
N MET A 1 -22.00 -4.41 20.37
CA MET A 1 -20.93 -4.13 19.41
C MET A 1 -19.95 -3.22 20.12
N GLU A 2 -18.67 -3.58 20.22
CA GLU A 2 -17.66 -2.69 20.80
C GLU A 2 -17.66 -1.35 20.04
N GLU A 3 -17.59 -0.23 20.77
CA GLU A 3 -17.64 1.09 20.19
C GLU A 3 -16.31 1.39 19.48
N LYS A 4 -16.31 1.26 18.14
CA LYS A 4 -15.12 1.44 17.30
C LYS A 4 -14.58 2.85 17.42
N LYS A 5 -13.28 3.00 17.70
CA LYS A 5 -12.61 4.30 17.81
C LYS A 5 -12.16 4.82 16.44
N ILE A 6 -11.85 6.11 16.36
CA ILE A 6 -11.33 6.72 15.13
C ILE A 6 -9.96 6.13 14.76
N SER A 7 -9.11 5.81 15.75
CA SER A 7 -7.85 5.09 15.53
C SER A 7 -8.06 3.78 14.78
N ASP A 8 -9.08 3.02 15.17
CA ASP A 8 -9.34 1.68 14.63
C ASP A 8 -9.78 1.79 13.16
N VAL A 9 -10.58 2.81 12.83
CA VAL A 9 -10.95 3.10 11.43
C VAL A 9 -9.72 3.46 10.58
N VAL A 10 -8.78 4.22 11.13
CA VAL A 10 -7.53 4.57 10.43
C VAL A 10 -6.65 3.34 10.23
N PHE A 11 -6.46 2.53 11.28
CA PHE A 11 -5.61 1.34 11.21
C PHE A 11 -6.18 0.26 10.29
N ASP A 12 -7.47 -0.03 10.36
CA ASP A 12 -8.12 -1.00 9.46
C ASP A 12 -7.96 -0.59 7.98
N PHE A 13 -8.17 0.70 7.69
CA PHE A 13 -7.96 1.23 6.34
C PHE A 13 -6.51 1.08 5.88
N ILE A 14 -5.54 1.39 6.75
CA ILE A 14 -4.11 1.27 6.46
C ILE A 14 -3.74 -0.19 6.21
N GLU A 15 -4.24 -1.12 7.02
CA GLU A 15 -3.98 -2.54 6.88
C GLU A 15 -4.51 -3.08 5.55
N ASN A 16 -5.75 -2.74 5.19
CA ASN A 16 -6.34 -3.13 3.92
C ASN A 16 -5.57 -2.56 2.72
N MET A 17 -5.23 -1.27 2.77
CA MET A 17 -4.46 -0.61 1.71
C MET A 17 -3.06 -1.22 1.56
N ASP A 18 -2.40 -1.53 2.67
CA ASP A 18 -1.09 -2.18 2.66
C ASP A 18 -1.17 -3.59 2.07
N ALA A 19 -2.16 -4.38 2.47
CA ALA A 19 -2.37 -5.73 1.94
C ALA A 19 -2.62 -5.71 0.42
N LEU A 20 -3.45 -4.78 -0.07
CA LEU A 20 -3.69 -4.63 -1.51
C LEU A 20 -2.43 -4.18 -2.26
N ASN A 21 -1.64 -3.26 -1.68
CA ASN A 21 -0.40 -2.77 -2.31
C ASN A 21 0.72 -3.82 -2.30
N GLU A 22 0.81 -4.65 -1.27
CA GLU A 22 1.79 -5.73 -1.16
C GLU A 22 1.45 -6.92 -2.06
N SER A 23 0.16 -7.22 -2.24
CA SER A 23 -0.31 -8.30 -3.13
C SER A 23 -0.27 -7.94 -4.61
N ALA A 24 -0.48 -6.66 -4.98
CA ALA A 24 -0.49 -6.20 -6.36
C ALA A 24 0.75 -6.64 -7.20
N PRO A 25 2.01 -6.38 -6.78
CA PRO A 25 3.17 -6.78 -7.56
C PRO A 25 3.30 -8.31 -7.70
N LEU A 26 2.91 -9.07 -6.67
CA LEU A 26 2.95 -10.54 -6.70
C LEU A 26 1.99 -11.11 -7.73
N VAL A 27 0.73 -10.64 -7.73
CA VAL A 27 -0.29 -11.07 -8.70
C VAL A 27 0.11 -10.66 -10.11
N LEU A 28 0.53 -9.41 -10.30
CA LEU A 28 0.90 -8.90 -11.63
C LEU A 28 2.12 -9.63 -12.20
N SER A 29 3.15 -9.88 -11.37
CA SER A 29 4.35 -10.64 -11.76
C SER A 29 4.00 -12.08 -12.15
N THR A 30 3.15 -12.74 -11.37
CA THR A 30 2.72 -14.11 -11.63
C THR A 30 1.98 -14.20 -12.96
N VAL A 31 1.00 -13.33 -13.19
CA VAL A 31 0.22 -13.30 -14.43
C VAL A 31 1.10 -13.00 -15.63
N ALA A 32 2.02 -12.03 -15.51
CA ALA A 32 2.97 -11.70 -16.58
C ALA A 32 3.91 -12.87 -16.91
N THR A 33 4.40 -13.58 -15.89
CA THR A 33 5.29 -14.74 -16.04
C THR A 33 4.58 -15.88 -16.76
N VAL A 34 3.37 -16.24 -16.33
CA VAL A 34 2.58 -17.30 -16.96
C VAL A 34 2.21 -16.91 -18.41
N ALA A 35 1.83 -15.65 -18.65
CA ALA A 35 1.53 -15.16 -19.99
C ALA A 35 2.73 -15.27 -20.93
N SER A 36 3.92 -14.93 -20.44
CA SER A 36 5.18 -15.06 -21.18
C SER A 36 5.48 -16.52 -21.52
N LYS A 37 5.40 -17.43 -20.53
CA LYS A 37 5.58 -18.88 -20.74
C LYS A 37 4.62 -19.45 -21.78
N LEU A 38 3.32 -19.14 -21.69
CA LEU A 38 2.33 -19.63 -22.66
C LEU A 38 2.50 -19.04 -24.06
N THR A 39 2.92 -17.78 -24.15
CA THR A 39 3.22 -17.15 -25.44
C THR A 39 4.41 -17.83 -26.11
N LYS A 40 5.45 -18.14 -25.33
CA LYS A 40 6.60 -18.91 -25.80
C LYS A 40 6.20 -20.33 -26.22
N ALA A 41 5.46 -21.04 -25.37
CA ALA A 41 4.98 -22.40 -25.67
C ALA A 41 4.14 -22.45 -26.96
N HIS A 42 3.27 -21.45 -27.18
CA HIS A 42 2.52 -21.32 -28.43
C HIS A 42 3.45 -21.10 -29.64
N GLY A 43 4.47 -20.25 -29.51
CA GLY A 43 5.48 -20.03 -30.55
C GLY A 43 6.30 -21.28 -30.87
N ASP A 44 6.87 -21.91 -29.85
CA ASP A 44 7.68 -23.13 -29.98
C ASP A 44 6.87 -24.28 -30.60
N TYR A 45 5.58 -24.40 -30.25
CA TYR A 45 4.68 -25.40 -30.84
C TYR A 45 4.41 -25.14 -32.33
N LEU A 46 4.23 -23.87 -32.72
CA LEU A 46 4.07 -23.49 -34.13
C LEU A 46 5.35 -23.73 -34.94
N GLU A 47 6.52 -23.39 -34.40
CA GLU A 47 7.80 -23.59 -35.09
C GLU A 47 8.13 -25.07 -35.31
N LYS A 48 7.70 -25.93 -34.38
CA LYS A 48 7.98 -27.36 -34.44
C LYS A 48 7.02 -28.16 -35.31
N TYR A 49 5.72 -27.85 -35.24
CA TYR A 49 4.68 -28.64 -35.90
C TYR A 49 4.00 -27.91 -37.06
N GLY A 50 4.31 -26.63 -37.27
CA GLY A 50 3.80 -25.83 -38.38
C GLY A 50 4.81 -25.73 -39.51
N GLU A 51 4.32 -25.75 -40.74
CA GLU A 51 5.09 -25.42 -41.93
C GLU A 51 4.90 -23.95 -42.27
N ILE A 52 5.98 -23.20 -42.48
CA ILE A 52 5.91 -21.79 -42.86
C ILE A 52 5.38 -21.70 -44.30
N THR A 53 4.21 -21.09 -44.48
CA THR A 53 3.62 -20.88 -45.81
C THR A 53 3.91 -19.49 -46.36
N GLU A 54 4.03 -18.49 -45.48
CA GLU A 54 4.42 -17.13 -45.83
C GLU A 54 5.27 -16.54 -44.71
N GLN A 55 6.32 -15.81 -45.09
CA GLN A 55 7.16 -15.06 -44.18
C GLN A 55 7.49 -13.70 -44.80
N ASP A 56 7.17 -12.64 -44.07
CA ASP A 56 7.70 -11.30 -44.31
C ASP A 56 8.44 -10.80 -43.06
N ASP A 57 8.92 -9.56 -43.09
CA ASP A 57 9.70 -8.97 -41.99
C ASP A 57 8.85 -8.74 -40.70
N GLU A 58 7.52 -8.78 -40.79
CA GLU A 58 6.60 -8.48 -39.68
C GLU A 58 5.81 -9.70 -39.17
N LYS A 59 5.61 -10.74 -39.99
CA LYS A 59 4.79 -11.92 -39.65
C LYS A 59 5.28 -13.20 -40.31
N LYS A 60 5.14 -14.30 -39.56
CA LYS A 60 5.22 -15.68 -40.06
C LYS A 60 3.83 -16.30 -40.07
N ILE A 61 3.43 -16.90 -41.18
CA ILE A 61 2.18 -17.67 -41.30
C ILE A 61 2.54 -19.16 -41.31
N TYR A 62 1.90 -19.92 -40.45
CA TYR A 62 2.09 -21.36 -40.31
C TYR A 62 0.86 -22.12 -40.83
N SER A 63 1.09 -23.14 -41.65
CA SER A 63 0.14 -24.22 -41.91
C SER A 63 0.35 -25.32 -40.87
N VAL A 64 -0.72 -25.74 -40.20
CA VAL A 64 -0.65 -26.71 -39.10
C VAL A 64 -1.50 -27.95 -39.43
N PRO A 65 -0.96 -29.18 -39.28
CA PRO A 65 -1.71 -30.42 -39.45
C PRO A 65 -2.99 -30.47 -38.62
N VAL A 66 -4.05 -31.08 -39.15
CA VAL A 66 -5.40 -31.07 -38.55
C VAL A 66 -5.40 -31.63 -37.14
N GLU A 67 -4.59 -32.65 -36.88
CA GLU A 67 -4.44 -33.33 -35.59
C GLU A 67 -3.86 -32.40 -34.51
N ARG A 68 -3.13 -31.36 -34.91
CA ARG A 68 -2.42 -30.42 -34.04
C ARG A 68 -3.16 -29.08 -33.86
N GLN A 69 -4.12 -28.78 -34.74
CA GLN A 69 -4.88 -27.52 -34.71
C GLN A 69 -5.61 -27.28 -33.38
N GLY A 70 -6.11 -28.34 -32.74
CA GLY A 70 -6.77 -28.24 -31.44
C GLY A 70 -5.85 -27.69 -30.34
N ARG A 71 -4.62 -28.18 -30.25
CA ARG A 71 -3.64 -27.75 -29.24
C ARG A 71 -3.17 -26.32 -29.49
N VAL A 72 -2.87 -25.97 -30.76
CA VAL A 72 -2.53 -24.59 -31.17
C VAL A 72 -3.63 -23.63 -30.77
N ARG A 73 -4.89 -23.97 -31.07
CA ARG A 73 -6.04 -23.12 -30.72
C ARG A 73 -6.15 -22.90 -29.21
N ARG A 74 -6.01 -23.95 -28.40
CA ARG A 74 -6.04 -23.84 -26.93
C ARG A 74 -4.92 -22.95 -26.38
N LEU A 75 -3.68 -23.18 -26.81
CA LEU A 75 -2.53 -22.38 -26.38
C LEU A 75 -2.71 -20.90 -26.77
N ARG A 76 -3.24 -20.64 -27.98
CA ARG A 76 -3.58 -19.28 -28.44
C ARG A 76 -4.68 -18.65 -27.60
N GLU A 77 -5.76 -19.37 -27.30
CA GLU A 77 -6.87 -18.90 -26.48
C GLU A 77 -6.40 -18.57 -25.06
N GLN A 78 -5.59 -19.44 -24.44
CA GLN A 78 -5.01 -19.22 -23.11
C GLN A 78 -4.04 -18.02 -23.09
N SER A 79 -3.13 -17.92 -24.07
CA SER A 79 -2.23 -16.77 -24.20
C SER A 79 -2.99 -15.45 -24.37
N ASN A 80 -4.01 -15.42 -25.25
CA ASN A 80 -4.86 -14.24 -25.45
C ASN A 80 -5.63 -13.85 -24.19
N SER A 81 -6.15 -14.85 -23.45
CA SER A 81 -6.85 -14.64 -22.18
C SER A 81 -5.93 -13.97 -21.16
N LEU A 82 -4.73 -14.51 -20.93
CA LEU A 82 -3.78 -13.93 -19.98
C LEU A 82 -3.27 -12.55 -20.40
N ARG A 83 -3.06 -12.31 -21.71
CA ARG A 83 -2.73 -10.96 -22.20
C ARG A 83 -3.84 -9.95 -21.88
N THR A 84 -5.09 -10.38 -21.91
CA THR A 84 -6.23 -9.56 -21.49
C THR A 84 -6.18 -9.33 -19.98
N SER A 85 -5.89 -10.37 -19.17
CA SER A 85 -5.72 -10.25 -17.72
C SER A 85 -4.64 -9.25 -17.30
N ILE A 86 -3.50 -9.18 -18.02
CA ILE A 86 -2.45 -8.18 -17.79
C ILE A 86 -2.99 -6.75 -17.86
N GLN A 87 -3.99 -6.50 -18.72
CA GLN A 87 -4.60 -5.18 -18.84
C GLN A 87 -5.71 -4.92 -17.82
N LEU A 88 -6.43 -5.96 -17.39
CA LEU A 88 -7.61 -5.84 -16.51
C LEU A 88 -7.23 -5.81 -15.03
N ILE A 89 -6.29 -6.66 -14.60
CA ILE A 89 -5.95 -6.83 -13.18
C ILE A 89 -5.45 -5.52 -12.53
N PRO A 90 -4.55 -4.73 -13.15
CA PRO A 90 -4.15 -3.44 -12.57
C PRO A 90 -5.34 -2.49 -12.36
N ARG A 91 -6.33 -2.51 -13.27
CA ARG A 91 -7.53 -1.67 -13.14
C ARG A 91 -8.34 -2.07 -11.92
N ASN A 92 -8.45 -3.38 -11.67
CA ASN A 92 -9.17 -3.90 -10.51
C ASN A 92 -8.51 -3.47 -9.19
N PHE A 93 -7.17 -3.47 -9.11
CA PHE A 93 -6.48 -2.92 -7.93
C PHE A 93 -6.78 -1.43 -7.72
N LEU A 94 -6.80 -0.62 -8.79
CA LEU A 94 -7.18 0.79 -8.65
C LEU A 94 -8.63 0.94 -8.16
N VAL A 95 -9.55 0.13 -8.69
CA VAL A 95 -10.94 0.10 -8.23
C VAL A 95 -10.98 -0.25 -6.74
N SER A 96 -10.25 -1.27 -6.30
CA SER A 96 -10.16 -1.66 -4.90
C SER A 96 -9.60 -0.55 -4.01
N TYR A 97 -8.53 0.15 -4.41
CA TYR A 97 -7.98 1.25 -3.60
C TYR A 97 -9.00 2.37 -3.35
N VAL A 98 -9.78 2.75 -4.37
CA VAL A 98 -10.82 3.78 -4.20
C VAL A 98 -12.01 3.23 -3.40
N SER A 99 -12.37 1.97 -3.58
CA SER A 99 -13.40 1.33 -2.75
C SER A 99 -13.00 1.30 -1.26
N GLU A 100 -11.72 1.06 -0.94
CA GLU A 100 -11.23 1.16 0.44
C GLU A 100 -11.35 2.59 0.99
N PHE A 101 -11.10 3.61 0.17
CA PHE A 101 -11.38 5.00 0.56
C PHE A 101 -12.86 5.23 0.86
N ASP A 102 -13.77 4.74 0.01
CA ASP A 102 -15.22 4.89 0.20
C ASP A 102 -15.69 4.19 1.50
N CYS A 103 -15.21 2.98 1.77
CA CYS A 103 -15.46 2.23 2.99
C CYS A 103 -14.90 2.93 4.24
N PHE A 104 -13.68 3.44 4.15
CA PHE A 104 -13.03 4.23 5.19
C PHE A 104 -13.84 5.48 5.52
N LEU A 105 -14.26 6.25 4.51
CA LEU A 105 -15.02 7.47 4.71
C LEU A 105 -16.36 7.17 5.38
N GLY A 106 -17.07 6.13 4.94
CA GLY A 106 -18.31 5.69 5.58
C GLY A 106 -18.12 5.29 7.05
N SER A 107 -17.07 4.52 7.34
CA SER A 107 -16.72 4.10 8.70
C SER A 107 -16.31 5.27 9.59
N LEU A 108 -15.54 6.21 9.06
CA LEU A 108 -15.14 7.43 9.76
C LEU A 108 -16.38 8.25 10.12
N LEU A 109 -17.25 8.53 9.15
CA LEU A 109 -18.46 9.30 9.38
C LEU A 109 -19.37 8.66 10.42
N ARG A 110 -19.52 7.33 10.37
CA ARG A 110 -20.25 6.56 11.37
C ARG A 110 -19.71 6.82 12.78
N VAL A 111 -18.41 6.63 12.99
CA VAL A 111 -17.78 6.88 14.31
C VAL A 111 -17.93 8.35 14.73
N LEU A 112 -17.78 9.31 13.81
CA LEU A 112 -17.94 10.73 14.11
C LEU A 112 -19.38 11.06 14.56
N TYR A 113 -20.39 10.57 13.85
CA TYR A 113 -21.80 10.82 14.19
C TYR A 113 -22.29 10.05 15.41
N THR A 114 -21.79 8.84 15.66
CA THR A 114 -22.10 8.11 16.89
C THR A 114 -21.57 8.85 18.12
N ASN A 115 -20.34 9.37 18.06
CA ASN A 115 -19.73 10.11 19.16
C ASN A 115 -20.24 11.56 19.30
N LYS A 116 -20.79 12.13 18.22
CA LYS A 116 -21.44 13.46 18.21
C LYS A 116 -22.75 13.44 17.43
N PRO A 117 -23.82 12.85 17.99
CA PRO A 117 -25.12 12.77 17.32
C PRO A 117 -25.72 14.13 16.98
N GLU A 118 -25.35 15.19 17.72
CA GLU A 118 -25.80 16.55 17.45
C GLU A 118 -25.43 17.06 16.05
N LEU A 119 -24.41 16.48 15.41
CA LEU A 119 -24.02 16.79 14.03
C LEU A 119 -25.02 16.27 12.98
N LEU A 120 -26.01 15.48 13.40
CA LEU A 120 -27.14 15.03 12.56
C LEU A 120 -28.36 15.95 12.69
N ASN A 121 -28.37 16.91 13.62
CA ASN A 121 -29.54 17.78 13.86
C ASN A 121 -29.88 18.66 12.66
N ASP A 122 -28.88 19.07 11.89
CA ASP A 122 -29.05 19.86 10.66
C ASP A 122 -29.36 18.97 9.43
N SER A 123 -29.43 17.65 9.60
CA SER A 123 -29.83 16.77 8.52
C SER A 123 -31.29 17.08 8.16
N SER A 124 -31.58 17.36 6.90
CA SER A 124 -32.93 17.61 6.40
C SER A 124 -33.80 16.33 6.39
N ARG A 125 -33.41 15.31 7.18
CA ARG A 125 -34.00 13.97 7.20
C ARG A 125 -35.18 13.98 8.15
N GLN A 126 -36.37 14.13 7.58
CA GLN A 126 -37.62 13.98 8.31
C GLN A 126 -37.91 12.49 8.49
N ILE A 127 -38.12 12.06 9.74
CA ILE A 127 -38.70 10.74 10.03
C ILE A 127 -40.22 10.90 10.01
N THR A 128 -40.92 10.09 9.22
CA THR A 128 -42.39 10.14 9.21
C THR A 128 -42.96 9.42 10.43
N TYR A 129 -44.21 9.70 10.80
CA TYR A 129 -44.89 8.98 11.88
C TYR A 129 -44.99 7.47 11.59
N VAL A 130 -45.12 7.07 10.32
CA VAL A 130 -45.15 5.66 9.91
C VAL A 130 -43.80 5.00 10.15
N ASP A 131 -42.70 5.68 9.84
CA ASP A 131 -41.35 5.18 10.12
C ASP A 131 -41.14 5.01 11.63
N LEU A 132 -41.59 5.99 12.45
CA LEU A 132 -41.51 5.90 13.92
C LEU A 132 -42.23 4.69 14.49
N LEU A 133 -43.40 4.33 13.94
CA LEU A 133 -44.14 3.14 14.37
C LEU A 133 -43.47 1.82 13.94
N SER A 134 -42.56 1.86 12.97
CA SER A 134 -41.85 0.68 12.46
C SER A 134 -40.54 0.38 13.19
N PHE A 135 -40.01 1.33 13.98
CA PHE A 135 -38.79 1.11 14.75
C PHE A 135 -39.07 0.36 16.06
N GLU A 136 -38.21 -0.59 16.41
CA GLU A 136 -38.31 -1.32 17.67
C GLU A 136 -37.84 -0.46 18.85
N SER A 137 -36.90 0.46 18.61
CA SER A 137 -36.35 1.36 19.60
C SER A 137 -35.96 2.74 19.02
N LEU A 138 -35.71 3.70 19.91
CA LEU A 138 -35.14 4.99 19.53
C LEU A 138 -33.72 4.83 18.94
N ASP A 139 -32.97 3.82 19.37
CA ASP A 139 -31.63 3.58 18.87
C ASP A 139 -31.66 3.03 17.43
N ASP A 140 -32.66 2.21 17.08
CA ASP A 140 -32.88 1.79 15.68
C ASP A 140 -33.23 2.98 14.78
N ALA A 141 -34.03 3.91 15.30
CA ALA A 141 -34.36 5.14 14.58
C ALA A 141 -33.11 6.00 14.32
N LYS A 142 -32.23 6.14 15.32
CA LYS A 142 -30.94 6.86 15.16
C LYS A 142 -30.04 6.18 14.16
N GLU A 143 -29.92 4.85 14.22
CA GLU A 143 -29.10 4.06 13.32
C GLU A 143 -29.56 4.23 11.87
N GLN A 144 -30.87 4.18 11.61
CA GLN A 144 -31.40 4.36 10.26
C GLN A 144 -31.16 5.78 9.72
N VAL A 145 -31.27 6.82 10.56
CA VAL A 145 -30.96 8.20 10.16
C VAL A 145 -29.47 8.34 9.83
N LEU A 146 -28.60 7.78 10.67
CA LEU A 146 -27.17 7.79 10.48
C LEU A 146 -26.78 7.09 9.18
N GLU A 147 -27.33 5.91 8.91
CA GLU A 147 -27.07 5.15 7.68
C GLU A 147 -27.49 5.95 6.43
N LYS A 148 -28.72 6.50 6.43
CA LYS A 148 -29.24 7.32 5.33
C LYS A 148 -28.41 8.58 5.07
N GLU A 149 -27.91 9.21 6.13
CA GLU A 149 -27.04 10.37 6.01
C GLU A 149 -25.71 10.00 5.35
N ILE A 150 -25.03 8.96 5.86
CA ILE A 150 -23.74 8.49 5.34
C ILE A 150 -23.88 8.07 3.88
N GLU A 151 -24.88 7.24 3.56
CA GLU A 151 -25.11 6.78 2.19
C GLU A 151 -25.34 7.97 1.24
N SER A 152 -26.05 9.00 1.69
CA SER A 152 -26.29 10.18 0.87
C SER A 152 -25.06 11.01 0.59
N ILE A 153 -24.09 11.02 1.50
CA ILE A 153 -22.77 11.62 1.28
C ILE A 153 -21.98 10.75 0.30
N LEU A 154 -21.89 9.43 0.54
CA LEU A 154 -21.09 8.51 -0.27
C LEU A 154 -21.56 8.43 -1.74
N ARG A 155 -22.84 8.64 -2.01
CA ARG A 155 -23.38 8.71 -3.40
C ARG A 155 -22.93 9.94 -4.20
N LYS A 156 -22.32 10.94 -3.57
CA LYS A 156 -21.80 12.13 -4.25
C LYS A 156 -20.43 11.86 -4.86
N SER A 157 -19.94 12.78 -5.70
CA SER A 157 -18.56 12.68 -6.18
C SER A 157 -17.56 12.88 -5.02
N HIS A 158 -16.35 12.33 -5.17
CA HIS A 158 -15.28 12.50 -4.16
C HIS A 158 -14.94 13.98 -3.92
N SER A 159 -15.03 14.83 -4.95
CA SER A 159 -14.87 16.28 -4.79
C SER A 159 -15.98 16.91 -3.92
N GLU A 160 -17.21 16.43 -4.07
CA GLU A 160 -18.36 16.87 -3.29
C GLU A 160 -18.29 16.34 -1.86
N HIS A 161 -17.75 15.14 -1.61
CA HIS A 161 -17.51 14.64 -0.25
C HIS A 161 -16.75 15.69 0.57
N PHE A 162 -15.60 16.14 0.08
CA PHE A 162 -14.81 17.16 0.77
C PHE A 162 -15.57 18.48 0.93
N SER A 163 -16.30 18.92 -0.10
CA SER A 163 -17.09 20.15 -0.02
C SER A 163 -18.19 20.08 1.04
N ILE A 164 -18.85 18.93 1.17
CA ILE A 164 -19.86 18.67 2.21
C ILE A 164 -19.21 18.67 3.59
N LEU A 165 -18.09 17.96 3.76
CA LEU A 165 -17.39 17.87 5.06
C LEU A 165 -16.84 19.23 5.51
N GLU A 166 -16.28 20.02 4.59
CA GLU A 166 -15.82 21.39 4.87
C GLU A 166 -16.97 22.28 5.35
N SER A 167 -18.12 22.22 4.69
CA SER A 167 -19.31 22.98 5.08
C SER A 167 -19.89 22.48 6.41
N LYS A 168 -19.98 21.17 6.61
CA LYS A 168 -20.64 20.56 7.77
C LYS A 168 -19.83 20.74 9.05
N PHE A 169 -18.51 20.74 8.95
CA PHE A 169 -17.62 20.85 10.11
C PHE A 169 -16.91 22.20 10.24
N ASP A 170 -17.24 23.16 9.38
CA ASP A 170 -16.64 24.50 9.33
C ASP A 170 -15.11 24.44 9.43
N ILE A 171 -14.53 23.78 8.42
CA ILE A 171 -13.09 23.53 8.32
C ILE A 171 -12.66 23.51 6.86
N LYS A 172 -11.38 23.83 6.60
CA LYS A 172 -10.77 23.67 5.28
C LYS A 172 -10.03 22.34 5.25
N LEU A 173 -10.40 21.46 4.32
CA LEU A 173 -9.81 20.13 4.14
C LEU A 173 -8.89 20.09 2.91
N ARG A 174 -9.13 20.98 1.94
CA ARG A 174 -8.39 21.02 0.66
C ARG A 174 -7.26 22.04 0.62
N LYS A 175 -7.09 22.82 1.70
CA LYS A 175 -6.07 23.87 1.75
C LYS A 175 -4.70 23.24 2.02
N ASP A 176 -3.69 23.66 1.26
CA ASP A 176 -2.31 23.18 1.41
C ASP A 176 -2.21 21.65 1.27
N LEU A 177 -3.05 21.07 0.40
CA LEU A 177 -3.12 19.63 0.12
C LEU A 177 -2.64 19.35 -1.32
N ASP A 178 -1.33 19.17 -1.47
CA ASP A 178 -0.67 19.06 -2.77
C ASP A 178 -1.16 17.87 -3.62
N VAL A 179 -1.54 16.77 -2.96
CA VAL A 179 -2.05 15.54 -3.61
C VAL A 179 -3.51 15.65 -4.10
N TRP A 180 -4.18 16.78 -3.88
CA TRP A 180 -5.61 16.93 -4.18
C TRP A 180 -5.96 16.69 -5.66
N SER A 181 -5.23 17.29 -6.59
CA SER A 181 -5.50 17.13 -8.03
C SER A 181 -5.28 15.69 -8.48
N GLU A 182 -4.26 15.02 -7.95
CA GLU A 182 -3.97 13.62 -8.29
C GLU A 182 -5.07 12.69 -7.73
N PHE A 183 -5.56 12.95 -6.52
CA PHE A 183 -6.69 12.21 -5.95
C PHE A 183 -7.96 12.31 -6.79
N ILE A 184 -8.29 13.51 -7.26
CA ILE A 184 -9.44 13.70 -8.16
C ILE A 184 -9.24 12.92 -9.45
N GLU A 185 -8.06 12.97 -10.06
CA GLU A 185 -7.79 12.22 -11.28
C GLU A 185 -7.90 10.70 -11.07
N ILE A 186 -7.35 10.18 -9.97
CA ILE A 186 -7.45 8.75 -9.60
C ILE A 186 -8.89 8.29 -9.46
N THR A 187 -9.71 9.07 -8.74
CA THR A 187 -11.12 8.73 -8.51
C THR A 187 -11.95 8.82 -9.79
N GLU A 188 -11.68 9.80 -10.65
CA GLU A 188 -12.31 9.90 -11.97
C GLU A 188 -11.84 8.80 -12.93
N ARG A 189 -10.56 8.42 -12.90
CA ARG A 189 -10.05 7.29 -13.69
C ARG A 189 -10.67 5.98 -13.24
N ARG A 190 -10.87 5.78 -11.94
CA ARG A 190 -11.65 4.64 -11.41
C ARG A 190 -13.06 4.62 -11.99
N ASN A 191 -13.75 5.76 -12.04
CA ASN A 191 -15.09 5.84 -12.63
C ASN A 191 -15.09 5.41 -14.10
N LEU A 192 -14.05 5.77 -14.87
CA LEU A 192 -13.91 5.29 -16.24
C LEU A 192 -13.77 3.77 -16.32
N PHE A 193 -13.01 3.13 -15.41
CA PHE A 193 -12.89 1.67 -15.42
C PHE A 193 -14.18 0.95 -15.08
N VAL A 194 -14.97 1.49 -14.14
CA VAL A 194 -16.24 0.89 -13.73
C VAL A 194 -17.35 1.12 -14.78
N HIS A 195 -17.44 2.32 -15.35
CA HIS A 195 -18.62 2.72 -16.14
C HIS A 195 -18.37 2.91 -17.64
N ALA A 196 -17.12 3.09 -18.05
CA ALA A 196 -16.76 3.42 -19.44
C ALA A 196 -15.67 2.50 -20.02
N ASN A 197 -15.33 1.39 -19.35
CA ASN A 197 -14.27 0.46 -19.76
C ASN A 197 -12.91 1.17 -20.02
N GLY A 198 -12.63 2.23 -19.25
CA GLY A 198 -11.43 3.05 -19.37
C GLY A 198 -11.43 4.04 -20.53
N ILE A 199 -12.56 4.24 -21.22
CA ILE A 199 -12.69 5.24 -22.30
C ILE A 199 -12.94 6.62 -21.72
N VAL A 200 -12.12 7.59 -22.10
CA VAL A 200 -12.20 8.98 -21.63
C VAL A 200 -13.49 9.63 -22.12
N SER A 201 -14.27 10.16 -21.17
CA SER A 201 -15.50 10.91 -21.43
C SER A 201 -15.26 12.42 -21.36
N SER A 202 -16.20 13.21 -21.92
CA SER A 202 -16.20 14.67 -21.75
C SER A 202 -16.32 15.09 -20.28
N GLN A 203 -17.00 14.28 -19.46
CA GLN A 203 -17.13 14.50 -18.01
C GLN A 203 -15.77 14.38 -17.31
N TYR A 204 -14.98 13.34 -17.60
CA TYR A 204 -13.64 13.17 -17.03
C TYR A 204 -12.76 14.39 -17.32
N ILE A 205 -12.69 14.84 -18.58
CA ILE A 205 -11.89 16.01 -18.97
C ILE A 205 -12.36 17.27 -18.24
N LYS A 206 -13.68 17.46 -18.11
CA LYS A 206 -14.26 18.61 -17.41
C LYS A 206 -13.87 18.62 -15.94
N VAL A 207 -14.06 17.50 -15.23
CA VAL A 207 -13.75 17.40 -13.79
C VAL A 207 -12.26 17.57 -13.52
N CYS A 208 -11.42 16.92 -14.33
CA CYS A 208 -9.97 17.02 -14.22
C CYS A 208 -9.47 18.47 -14.43
N LYS A 209 -9.98 19.18 -15.45
CA LYS A 209 -9.65 20.61 -15.67
C LYS A 209 -10.10 21.50 -14.51
N GLN A 210 -11.28 21.25 -13.95
CA GLN A 210 -11.80 22.02 -12.81
C GLN A 210 -10.92 21.91 -11.56
N HIS A 211 -10.22 20.78 -11.40
CA HIS A 211 -9.39 20.49 -10.22
C HIS A 211 -7.88 20.57 -10.51
N GLY A 212 -7.47 21.05 -11.68
CA GLY A 212 -6.07 21.27 -12.02
C GLY A 212 -5.26 19.99 -12.24
N CYS A 213 -5.91 18.87 -12.59
CA CYS A 213 -5.23 17.61 -12.90
C CYS A 213 -4.37 17.75 -14.18
N ASP A 214 -3.23 17.07 -14.22
CA ASP A 214 -2.39 17.03 -15.43
C ASP A 214 -2.94 16.02 -16.45
N ILE A 215 -3.56 16.55 -17.51
CA ILE A 215 -4.23 15.77 -18.56
C ILE A 215 -3.82 16.22 -19.97
N LYS A 216 -2.62 16.82 -20.12
CA LYS A 216 -2.20 17.45 -21.40
C LYS A 216 -2.23 16.50 -22.59
N ASP A 217 -1.92 15.22 -22.37
CA ASP A 217 -1.84 14.20 -23.41
C ASP A 217 -3.07 13.27 -23.44
N ILE A 218 -4.21 13.70 -22.86
CA ILE A 218 -5.43 12.89 -22.75
C ILE A 218 -6.59 13.58 -23.46
N SER A 219 -7.20 12.88 -24.43
CA SER A 219 -8.33 13.33 -25.24
C SER A 219 -9.57 12.45 -25.05
N VAL A 220 -10.74 13.00 -25.38
CA VAL A 220 -12.01 12.24 -25.35
C VAL A 220 -11.94 11.10 -26.35
N GLY A 221 -12.35 9.90 -25.91
CA GLY A 221 -12.28 8.67 -26.71
C GLY A 221 -11.00 7.85 -26.48
N ASP A 222 -9.96 8.42 -25.87
CA ASP A 222 -8.75 7.68 -25.54
C ASP A 222 -9.06 6.57 -24.53
N ARG A 223 -8.29 5.48 -24.60
CA ARG A 223 -8.39 4.38 -23.64
C ARG A 223 -7.25 4.48 -22.63
N LEU A 224 -7.59 4.79 -21.39
CA LEU A 224 -6.63 4.83 -20.29
C LEU A 224 -6.33 3.42 -19.77
N THR A 225 -5.12 3.27 -19.25
CA THR A 225 -4.64 2.06 -18.57
C THR A 225 -3.98 2.42 -17.25
N VAL A 226 -3.60 1.40 -16.48
CA VAL A 226 -2.88 1.53 -15.21
C VAL A 226 -1.73 0.54 -15.24
N ASN A 227 -0.55 1.00 -14.84
CA ASN A 227 0.65 0.18 -14.64
C ASN A 227 1.05 0.17 -13.15
N GLY A 228 2.09 -0.59 -12.80
CA GLY A 228 2.55 -0.70 -11.41
C GLY A 228 2.98 0.63 -10.80
N GLU A 229 3.63 1.51 -11.57
CA GLU A 229 4.01 2.84 -11.09
C GLU A 229 2.79 3.71 -10.74
N TYR A 230 1.76 3.68 -11.59
CA TYR A 230 0.51 4.38 -11.35
C TYR A 230 -0.17 3.83 -10.08
N LEU A 231 -0.22 2.50 -9.89
CA LEU A 231 -0.76 1.90 -8.67
C LEU A 231 -0.01 2.35 -7.42
N SER A 232 1.32 2.36 -7.47
CA SER A 232 2.15 2.81 -6.36
C SER A 232 1.90 4.28 -6.01
N ARG A 233 1.73 5.15 -7.02
CA ARG A 233 1.35 6.56 -6.81
C ARG A 233 -0.06 6.68 -6.23
N ALA A 234 -1.03 5.97 -6.80
CA ALA A 234 -2.41 5.99 -6.34
C ALA A 234 -2.55 5.52 -4.89
N TYR A 235 -1.83 4.46 -4.51
CA TYR A 235 -1.74 3.99 -3.13
C TYR A 235 -1.26 5.11 -2.20
N LYS A 236 -0.16 5.81 -2.53
CA LYS A 236 0.37 6.91 -1.69
C LYS A 236 -0.62 8.05 -1.53
N VAL A 237 -1.24 8.49 -2.63
CA VAL A 237 -2.19 9.60 -2.64
C VAL A 237 -3.44 9.30 -1.81
N ILE A 238 -4.03 8.12 -2.00
CA ILE A 238 -5.22 7.70 -1.27
C ILE A 238 -4.90 7.52 0.22
N TYR A 239 -3.76 6.91 0.53
CA TYR A 239 -3.29 6.76 1.91
C TYR A 239 -3.12 8.11 2.61
N GLU A 240 -2.39 9.04 1.98
CA GLU A 240 -2.09 10.35 2.54
C GLU A 240 -3.37 11.13 2.83
N ILE A 241 -4.29 11.19 1.86
CA ILE A 241 -5.56 11.91 2.01
C ILE A 241 -6.42 11.32 3.12
N SER A 242 -6.56 10.00 3.19
CA SER A 242 -7.38 9.35 4.22
C SER A 242 -6.85 9.65 5.62
N VAL A 243 -5.56 9.50 5.84
CA VAL A 243 -4.93 9.77 7.16
C VAL A 243 -5.06 11.25 7.52
N LYS A 244 -4.75 12.17 6.60
CA LYS A 244 -4.90 13.61 6.85
C LYS A 244 -6.36 13.96 7.16
N LEU A 245 -7.31 13.45 6.37
CA LEU A 245 -8.74 13.69 6.57
C LEU A 245 -9.20 13.23 7.96
N ALA A 246 -8.88 11.99 8.35
CA ALA A 246 -9.22 11.46 9.67
C ALA A 246 -8.67 12.35 10.79
N HIS A 247 -7.38 12.69 10.76
CA HIS A 247 -6.77 13.46 11.85
C HIS A 247 -7.22 14.91 11.89
N VAL A 248 -7.51 15.55 10.74
CA VAL A 248 -8.08 16.91 10.72
C VAL A 248 -9.46 16.91 11.38
N LEU A 249 -10.35 15.98 11.00
CA LEU A 249 -11.69 15.89 11.56
C LEU A 249 -11.67 15.47 13.03
N TRP A 250 -10.90 14.45 13.37
CA TRP A 250 -10.75 13.95 14.74
C TRP A 250 -10.33 15.07 15.69
N ARG A 251 -9.29 15.84 15.34
CA ARG A 251 -8.77 16.92 16.19
C ARG A 251 -9.70 18.11 16.32
N LYS A 252 -10.43 18.42 15.25
CA LYS A 252 -11.44 19.49 15.24
C LYS A 252 -12.64 19.12 16.12
N LEU A 253 -13.14 17.88 15.98
CA LEU A 253 -14.36 17.44 16.62
C LEU A 253 -14.13 16.97 18.06
N PHE A 254 -12.98 16.37 18.37
CA PHE A 254 -12.66 15.83 19.69
C PHE A 254 -11.33 16.38 20.25
N PRO A 255 -11.23 17.67 20.59
CA PRO A 255 -10.00 18.26 21.11
C PRO A 255 -9.48 17.65 22.42
N VAL A 256 -10.35 16.98 23.18
CA VAL A 256 -10.01 16.26 24.43
C VAL A 256 -9.26 14.96 24.16
N ASP A 257 -9.43 14.38 22.97
CA ASP A 257 -8.85 13.09 22.57
C ASP A 257 -7.53 13.26 21.79
N ARG A 258 -6.87 14.42 21.99
CA ARG A 258 -5.66 14.80 21.25
C ARG A 258 -4.50 13.84 21.46
N GLU A 259 -4.41 13.24 22.65
CA GLU A 259 -3.37 12.27 22.99
C GLU A 259 -3.44 11.05 22.06
N ASN A 260 -4.62 10.43 21.95
CA ASN A 260 -4.84 9.28 21.07
C ASN A 260 -4.63 9.65 19.59
N ALA A 261 -5.07 10.84 19.18
CA ALA A 261 -4.83 11.31 17.82
C ALA A 261 -3.34 11.54 17.52
N ASP A 262 -2.54 12.03 18.48
CA ASP A 262 -1.09 12.19 18.33
C ASP A 262 -0.38 10.83 18.29
N ASN A 263 -0.74 9.92 19.21
CA ASN A 263 -0.18 8.59 19.28
C ASN A 263 -0.44 7.82 17.97
N SER A 264 -1.68 7.84 17.49
CA SER A 264 -2.07 7.22 16.22
C SER A 264 -1.27 7.80 15.04
N LEU A 265 -1.14 9.12 14.92
CA LEU A 265 -0.40 9.72 13.80
C LEU A 265 1.11 9.45 13.87
N ASN A 266 1.69 9.41 15.08
CA ASN A 266 3.08 9.04 15.29
C ASN A 266 3.33 7.57 14.94
N GLU A 267 2.42 6.68 15.33
CA GLU A 267 2.47 5.25 15.01
C GLU A 267 2.36 5.00 13.51
N VAL A 268 1.47 5.71 12.80
CA VAL A 268 1.40 5.67 11.33
C VAL A 268 2.74 6.06 10.71
N GLY A 269 3.34 7.17 11.16
CA GLY A 269 4.65 7.60 10.68
C GLY A 269 5.76 6.60 10.97
N TYR A 270 5.80 6.07 12.20
CA TYR A 270 6.75 5.03 12.61
C TYR A 270 6.64 3.78 11.74
N ASN A 271 5.43 3.25 11.55
CA ASN A 271 5.18 2.04 10.77
C ASN A 271 5.58 2.20 9.30
N LEU A 272 5.32 3.37 8.70
CA LEU A 272 5.76 3.67 7.34
C LEU A 272 7.29 3.71 7.24
N VAL A 273 7.99 4.31 8.21
CA VAL A 273 9.46 4.29 8.27
C VAL A 273 9.95 2.85 8.43
N SER A 274 9.38 2.06 9.35
CA SER A 274 9.72 0.64 9.54
C SER A 274 9.63 -0.15 8.23
N LYS A 275 8.53 0.02 7.49
CA LYS A 275 8.27 -0.60 6.18
C LYS A 275 9.10 0.00 5.03
N GLY A 276 9.92 1.02 5.29
CA GLY A 276 10.74 1.68 4.27
C GLY A 276 9.96 2.59 3.30
N LYS A 277 8.70 2.89 3.59
CA LYS A 277 7.84 3.82 2.82
C LYS A 277 8.17 5.27 3.19
N ASN A 278 9.45 5.65 3.09
CA ASN A 278 10.01 6.85 3.71
C ASN A 278 9.45 8.17 3.14
N SER A 279 9.16 8.25 1.83
CA SER A 279 8.56 9.47 1.25
C SER A 279 7.19 9.76 1.87
N LEU A 280 6.30 8.78 1.88
CA LEU A 280 4.95 8.91 2.44
C LEU A 280 5.01 9.18 3.96
N ALA A 281 5.96 8.54 4.67
CA ALA A 281 6.20 8.84 6.07
C ALA A 281 6.58 10.31 6.29
N ALA A 282 7.46 10.86 5.45
CA ALA A 282 7.86 12.26 5.53
C ALA A 282 6.67 13.19 5.28
N ASP A 283 5.87 12.95 4.24
CA ASP A 283 4.71 13.77 3.90
C ASP A 283 3.67 13.82 5.05
N LEU A 284 3.43 12.68 5.71
CA LEU A 284 2.51 12.59 6.85
C LEU A 284 3.10 13.17 8.14
N LEU A 285 4.39 13.01 8.39
CA LEU A 285 5.04 13.53 9.60
C LEU A 285 5.31 15.04 9.50
N GLU A 286 5.56 15.59 8.30
CA GLU A 286 5.55 17.03 8.07
C GLU A 286 4.18 17.62 8.40
N PHE A 287 3.11 16.99 7.90
CA PHE A 287 1.75 17.34 8.27
C PHE A 287 1.56 17.25 9.79
N ALA A 288 1.95 16.15 10.43
CA ALA A 288 1.79 15.93 11.86
C ALA A 288 2.45 17.03 12.70
N ILE A 289 3.69 17.42 12.37
CA ILE A 289 4.43 18.47 13.09
C ILE A 289 3.86 19.87 12.79
N SER A 290 3.31 20.09 11.60
CA SER A 290 2.70 21.37 11.20
C SER A 290 1.36 21.66 11.91
N LEU A 291 0.75 20.65 12.54
CA LEU A 291 -0.52 20.82 13.24
C LEU A 291 -0.43 21.88 14.37
N PRO A 292 -1.50 22.67 14.60
CA PRO A 292 -1.43 23.80 15.53
C PRO A 292 -1.18 23.44 17.00
N LYS A 293 -1.57 22.23 17.42
CA LYS A 293 -1.48 21.77 18.81
C LYS A 293 -1.18 20.28 18.85
N HIS A 294 -0.25 19.93 19.73
CA HIS A 294 0.07 18.57 20.16
C HIS A 294 -0.36 18.40 21.61
N HIS A 295 -0.56 17.15 22.04
CA HIS A 295 -0.88 16.79 23.41
C HIS A 295 0.27 17.15 24.35
N ASN A 296 1.52 16.83 23.97
CA ASN A 296 2.71 17.22 24.70
C ASN A 296 3.94 17.38 23.78
N GLU A 297 5.03 17.88 24.36
CA GLU A 297 6.29 18.13 23.64
C GLU A 297 7.09 16.85 23.34
N THR A 298 6.82 15.76 24.08
CA THR A 298 7.47 14.45 23.90
C THR A 298 7.00 13.81 22.59
N ILE A 299 5.70 13.68 22.37
CA ILE A 299 5.14 13.06 21.16
C ILE A 299 5.49 13.86 19.90
N LYS A 300 5.54 15.20 20.02
CA LYS A 300 6.00 16.08 18.93
C LYS A 300 7.47 15.84 18.57
N ARG A 301 8.34 15.59 19.55
CA ARG A 301 9.75 15.21 19.30
C ARG A 301 9.88 13.82 18.72
N MET A 302 9.07 12.85 19.15
CA MET A 302 9.03 11.52 18.53
C MET A 302 8.68 11.62 17.04
N MET A 303 7.65 12.40 16.68
CA MET A 303 7.32 12.69 15.29
C MET A 303 8.47 13.35 14.53
N ALA A 304 9.21 14.27 15.16
CA ALA A 304 10.38 14.93 14.57
C ALA A 304 11.56 13.98 14.32
N ILE A 305 11.84 13.06 15.26
CA ILE A 305 12.84 12.01 15.08
C ILE A 305 12.43 11.09 13.92
N ASN A 306 11.18 10.63 13.89
CA ASN A 306 10.66 9.80 12.80
C ASN A 306 10.74 10.53 11.45
N LEU A 307 10.45 11.83 11.40
CA LEU A 307 10.54 12.64 10.18
C LEU A 307 12.00 12.78 9.71
N ALA A 308 12.90 13.11 10.63
CA ALA A 308 14.32 13.22 10.32
C ALA A 308 14.89 11.89 9.82
N GLN A 309 14.43 10.77 10.39
CA GLN A 309 14.77 9.43 9.93
C GLN A 309 14.22 9.16 8.52
N ALA A 310 12.96 9.49 8.25
CA ALA A 310 12.34 9.34 6.93
C ALA A 310 13.12 10.10 5.84
N TYR A 311 13.56 11.33 6.13
CA TYR A 311 14.41 12.09 5.22
C TYR A 311 15.79 11.48 5.03
N LEU A 312 16.45 11.05 6.11
CA LEU A 312 17.77 10.44 6.03
C LEU A 312 17.73 9.17 5.15
N ARG A 313 16.67 8.36 5.28
CA ARG A 313 16.47 7.13 4.49
C ARG A 313 15.93 7.36 3.08
N SER A 314 15.67 8.61 2.72
CA SER A 314 15.29 9.03 1.36
C SER A 314 16.43 9.83 0.69
N ASP A 315 17.66 9.68 1.18
CA ASP A 315 18.86 10.41 0.74
C ASP A 315 18.73 11.94 0.83
N GLN A 316 17.82 12.45 1.67
CA GLN A 316 17.58 13.88 1.90
C GLN A 316 18.22 14.34 3.21
N LYS A 317 19.54 14.15 3.34
CA LYS A 317 20.32 14.49 4.54
C LYS A 317 20.11 15.93 5.00
N ASP A 318 20.08 16.89 4.08
CA ASP A 318 19.88 18.31 4.42
C ASP A 318 18.53 18.57 5.08
N LYS A 319 17.46 17.92 4.61
CA LYS A 319 16.13 18.04 5.22
C LYS A 319 16.08 17.36 6.59
N SER A 320 16.71 16.19 6.74
CA SER A 320 16.85 15.52 8.03
C SER A 320 17.50 16.45 9.07
N GLN A 321 18.64 17.04 8.71
CA GLN A 321 19.37 18.00 9.55
C GLN A 321 18.55 19.26 9.82
N ALA A 322 17.83 19.77 8.82
CA ALA A 322 16.95 20.93 9.00
C ALA A 322 15.82 20.65 10.01
N VAL A 323 15.26 19.45 10.03
CA VAL A 323 14.23 19.05 11.01
C VAL A 323 14.83 19.00 12.41
N LEU A 324 15.98 18.35 12.60
CA LEU A 324 16.63 18.26 13.91
C LEU A 324 16.97 19.64 14.50
N LYS A 325 17.42 20.59 13.65
CA LYS A 325 17.73 21.96 14.06
C LYS A 325 16.52 22.80 14.50
N ARG A 326 15.28 22.36 14.21
CA ARG A 326 14.05 23.07 14.66
C ARG A 326 13.79 22.88 16.16
N PHE A 327 14.44 21.92 16.80
CA PHE A 327 14.19 21.55 18.18
C PHE A 327 15.45 21.71 19.03
N ASP A 328 15.25 22.09 20.29
CA ASP A 328 16.29 22.03 21.31
C ASP A 328 16.26 20.66 22.01
N TRP A 329 17.40 19.97 21.94
CA TRP A 329 17.63 18.63 22.48
C TRP A 329 18.50 18.65 23.74
N SER A 330 19.00 19.82 24.16
CA SER A 330 19.93 19.92 25.30
C SER A 330 19.28 19.50 26.63
N ALA A 331 18.00 19.84 26.81
CA ALA A 331 17.18 19.55 28.00
C ALA A 331 16.27 18.31 27.86
N THR A 332 16.44 17.49 26.81
CA THR A 332 15.66 16.25 26.65
C THR A 332 16.32 15.08 27.39
N GLY A 333 15.55 14.00 27.57
CA GLY A 333 16.06 12.71 28.02
C GLY A 333 17.17 12.17 27.11
N TYR A 334 17.95 11.23 27.64
CA TYR A 334 19.12 10.68 26.94
C TYR A 334 18.71 9.87 25.71
N GLU A 335 17.51 9.30 25.69
CA GLU A 335 16.91 8.59 24.55
C GLU A 335 16.77 9.49 23.32
N PHE A 336 16.35 10.76 23.49
CA PHE A 336 16.29 11.71 22.40
C PHE A 336 17.68 12.16 21.95
N LYS A 337 18.61 12.35 22.89
CA LYS A 337 20.01 12.69 22.56
C LYS A 337 20.68 11.58 21.76
N LEU A 338 20.43 10.34 22.15
CA LEU A 338 20.86 9.14 21.42
C LEU A 338 20.30 9.15 20.00
N ALA A 339 18.99 9.38 19.84
CA ALA A 339 18.37 9.44 18.53
C ALA A 339 18.98 10.52 17.61
N VAL A 340 19.24 11.71 18.15
CA VAL A 340 19.90 12.79 17.41
C VAL A 340 21.34 12.41 17.02
N ALA A 341 22.11 11.80 17.93
CA ALA A 341 23.47 11.35 17.61
C ALA A 341 23.48 10.30 16.49
N VAL A 342 22.56 9.34 16.53
CA VAL A 342 22.38 8.32 15.49
C VAL A 342 22.01 8.95 14.14
N LEU A 343 21.05 9.89 14.12
CA LEU A 343 20.63 10.57 12.88
C LEU A 343 21.71 11.51 12.32
N ASN A 344 22.58 12.04 13.18
CA ASN A 344 23.77 12.80 12.77
C ASN A 344 24.93 11.90 12.32
N GLN A 345 24.78 10.57 12.42
CA GLN A 345 25.83 9.59 12.13
C GLN A 345 27.08 9.79 13.00
N ASP A 346 26.92 10.36 14.20
CA ASP A 346 27.97 10.48 15.22
C ASP A 346 28.00 9.18 16.06
N ASN A 347 28.61 8.15 15.47
CA ASN A 347 28.57 6.78 15.99
C ASN A 347 29.25 6.66 17.37
N ASP A 348 30.33 7.41 17.62
CA ASP A 348 31.04 7.38 18.90
C ASP A 348 30.20 8.00 20.03
N CYS A 349 29.53 9.11 19.74
CA CYS A 349 28.61 9.73 20.69
C CYS A 349 27.38 8.84 20.92
N ALA A 350 26.82 8.27 19.85
CA ALA A 350 25.70 7.35 19.93
C ALA A 350 26.03 6.11 20.79
N ALA A 351 27.22 5.52 20.65
CA ALA A 351 27.64 4.37 21.46
C ALA A 351 27.73 4.69 22.96
N LYS A 352 28.25 5.87 23.33
CA LYS A 352 28.30 6.34 24.73
C LYS A 352 26.90 6.58 25.31
N LEU A 353 26.03 7.22 24.54
CA LEU A 353 24.66 7.49 24.93
C LEU A 353 23.85 6.19 25.06
N LEU A 354 24.05 5.22 24.16
CA LEU A 354 23.42 3.91 24.21
C LEU A 354 23.66 3.23 25.57
N LYS A 355 24.92 3.20 26.03
CA LYS A 355 25.26 2.64 27.35
C LYS A 355 24.56 3.36 28.50
N THR A 356 24.41 4.68 28.38
CA THR A 356 23.75 5.51 29.41
C THR A 356 22.25 5.19 29.48
N VAL A 357 21.58 5.14 28.33
CA VAL A 357 20.12 4.90 28.22
C VAL A 357 19.78 3.47 28.66
N VAL A 358 20.58 2.47 28.27
CA VAL A 358 20.40 1.08 28.72
C VAL A 358 20.67 0.94 30.22
N GLY A 359 21.75 1.54 30.73
CA GLY A 359 22.08 1.50 32.15
C GLY A 359 21.02 2.17 33.04
N ALA A 360 20.28 3.15 32.50
CA ALA A 360 19.16 3.80 33.18
C ALA A 360 17.84 2.99 33.12
N GLY A 361 17.76 1.97 32.24
CA GLY A 361 16.53 1.20 31.99
C GLY A 361 15.55 1.89 31.04
N ASP A 362 15.99 2.93 30.32
CA ASP A 362 15.16 3.71 29.40
C ASP A 362 14.98 3.01 28.02
N LEU A 363 15.89 2.09 27.67
CA LEU A 363 15.79 1.23 26.49
C LEU A 363 16.23 -0.20 26.82
N SER A 364 15.46 -1.17 26.33
CA SER A 364 15.73 -2.60 26.40
C SER A 364 16.60 -3.09 25.24
N GLU A 365 17.18 -4.28 25.40
CA GLU A 365 17.90 -4.98 24.31
C GLU A 365 17.01 -5.14 23.07
N GLN A 366 15.74 -5.53 23.26
CA GLN A 366 14.78 -5.71 22.18
C GLN A 366 14.57 -4.43 21.38
N GLU A 367 14.33 -3.30 22.05
CA GLU A 367 14.09 -2.01 21.38
C GLU A 367 15.32 -1.56 20.57
N ILE A 368 16.53 -1.85 21.03
CA ILE A 368 17.76 -1.52 20.30
C ILE A 368 17.87 -2.34 19.00
N ILE A 369 17.47 -3.61 19.03
CA ILE A 369 17.52 -4.53 17.90
C ILE A 369 16.36 -4.26 16.92
N GLU A 370 15.18 -3.89 17.41
CA GLU A 370 13.98 -3.78 16.58
C GLU A 370 13.76 -2.37 16.04
N TRP A 371 14.05 -1.32 16.82
CA TRP A 371 13.74 0.05 16.43
C TRP A 371 14.46 0.41 15.12
N PRO A 372 13.72 0.77 14.05
CA PRO A 372 14.30 1.16 12.77
C PRO A 372 15.40 2.23 12.85
N LEU A 373 15.35 3.10 13.87
CA LEU A 373 16.29 4.20 14.10
C LEU A 373 17.74 3.72 14.08
N PHE A 374 18.01 2.58 14.72
CA PHE A 374 19.35 2.05 14.85
C PHE A 374 19.82 1.25 13.63
N LYS A 375 18.97 1.01 12.62
CA LYS A 375 19.27 0.10 11.49
C LYS A 375 20.66 0.29 10.87
N GLU A 376 21.08 1.53 10.63
CA GLU A 376 22.41 1.81 10.07
C GLU A 376 23.50 1.86 11.14
N PHE A 377 23.18 2.33 12.35
CA PHE A 377 24.12 2.35 13.48
C PHE A 377 24.52 0.92 13.90
N ARG A 378 23.61 -0.06 13.79
CA ARG A 378 23.86 -1.47 14.05
C ARG A 378 24.91 -2.13 13.15
N LYS A 379 25.34 -1.45 12.08
CA LYS A 379 26.38 -1.93 11.17
C LYS A 379 27.76 -1.34 11.48
N THR A 380 27.91 -0.63 12.59
CA THR A 380 29.13 0.14 12.90
C THR A 380 29.92 -0.48 14.04
N GLU A 381 31.25 -0.36 13.98
CA GLU A 381 32.14 -0.86 15.04
C GLU A 381 31.79 -0.31 16.44
N PRO A 382 31.51 1.00 16.62
CA PRO A 382 31.12 1.53 17.93
C PRO A 382 29.85 0.89 18.49
N PHE A 383 28.91 0.46 17.64
CA PHE A 383 27.73 -0.28 18.09
C PHE A 383 28.10 -1.68 18.56
N PHE A 384 28.89 -2.44 17.79
CA PHE A 384 29.29 -3.80 18.16
C PHE A 384 30.02 -3.84 19.50
N GLU A 385 30.96 -2.92 19.73
CA GLU A 385 31.67 -2.79 21.00
C GLU A 385 30.73 -2.46 22.15
N ALA A 386 29.84 -1.48 21.97
CA ALA A 386 28.88 -1.08 23.00
C ALA A 386 27.89 -2.20 23.32
N PHE A 387 27.39 -2.91 22.30
CA PHE A 387 26.44 -4.01 22.46
C PHE A 387 27.07 -5.19 23.21
N LYS A 388 28.32 -5.55 22.86
CA LYS A 388 29.08 -6.59 23.55
C LYS A 388 29.34 -6.24 25.01
N GLU A 389 29.68 -5.00 25.32
CA GLU A 389 29.88 -4.54 26.70
C GLU A 389 28.59 -4.57 27.53
N LEU A 390 27.45 -4.24 26.92
CA LEU A 390 26.16 -4.16 27.60
C LEU A 390 25.52 -5.54 27.83
N PHE A 391 25.66 -6.47 26.88
CA PHE A 391 24.89 -7.71 26.85
C PHE A 391 25.74 -8.98 26.77
N ASP A 392 27.06 -8.88 26.69
CA ASP A 392 28.00 -10.00 26.51
C ASP A 392 27.67 -10.88 25.28
N LYS A 393 27.25 -10.23 24.19
CA LYS A 393 26.80 -10.85 22.94
C LYS A 393 27.53 -10.25 21.74
N ASP A 394 27.91 -11.10 20.79
CA ASP A 394 28.43 -10.67 19.48
C ASP A 394 27.26 -10.44 18.53
N TYR A 395 26.87 -9.18 18.35
CA TYR A 395 25.72 -8.83 17.51
C TYR A 395 25.93 -9.22 16.05
N ALA A 396 27.15 -9.06 15.51
CA ALA A 396 27.44 -9.35 14.10
C ALA A 396 27.24 -10.84 13.81
N GLN A 397 27.76 -11.70 14.69
CA GLN A 397 27.57 -13.15 14.60
C GLN A 397 26.09 -13.54 14.73
N GLN A 398 25.36 -12.92 15.67
CA GLN A 398 23.94 -13.20 15.86
C GLN A 398 23.10 -12.80 14.66
N GLU A 399 23.35 -11.63 14.07
CA GLU A 399 22.61 -11.15 12.91
C GLU A 399 22.83 -12.04 11.68
N GLU A 400 24.05 -12.56 11.48
CA GLU A 400 24.37 -13.51 10.41
C GLU A 400 23.62 -14.83 10.58
N LEU A 401 23.67 -15.42 11.78
CA LEU A 401 22.95 -16.66 12.10
C LEU A 401 21.44 -16.53 11.87
N VAL A 402 20.83 -15.44 12.33
CA VAL A 402 19.38 -15.20 12.15
C VAL A 402 19.02 -15.06 10.67
N LYS A 403 19.88 -14.41 9.86
CA LYS A 403 19.65 -14.30 8.41
C LYS A 403 19.74 -15.66 7.72
N GLU A 404 20.72 -16.48 8.09
CA GLU A 404 20.87 -17.84 7.55
C GLU A 404 19.66 -18.71 7.92
N GLU A 405 19.24 -18.72 9.19
CA GLU A 405 18.06 -19.45 9.66
C GLU A 405 16.79 -19.01 8.92
N PHE A 406 16.60 -17.70 8.75
CA PHE A 406 15.46 -17.16 8.01
C PHE A 406 15.47 -17.58 6.54
N ASN A 407 16.61 -17.44 5.85
CA ASN A 407 16.73 -17.83 4.45
C ASN A 407 16.47 -19.33 4.26
N ASN A 408 17.07 -20.17 5.11
CA ASN A 408 16.85 -21.62 5.09
C ASN A 408 15.37 -21.98 5.32
N HIS A 409 14.70 -21.28 6.23
CA HIS A 409 13.27 -21.47 6.48
C HIS A 409 12.43 -21.08 5.26
N MET A 410 12.71 -19.92 4.66
CA MET A 410 12.00 -19.44 3.47
C MET A 410 12.22 -20.37 2.28
N ASP A 411 13.45 -20.81 2.02
CA ASP A 411 13.76 -21.76 0.95
C ASP A 411 13.01 -23.10 1.14
N SER A 412 12.91 -23.59 2.38
CA SER A 412 12.13 -24.79 2.71
C SER A 412 10.62 -24.62 2.43
N VAL A 413 10.06 -23.45 2.71
CA VAL A 413 8.63 -23.15 2.49
C VAL A 413 8.29 -23.00 1.01
N PHE A 414 9.18 -22.40 0.22
CA PHE A 414 8.92 -22.04 -1.19
C PHE A 414 9.56 -23.00 -2.23
N SER A 415 10.50 -23.87 -1.83
CA SER A 415 10.98 -24.95 -2.69
C SER A 415 9.95 -26.07 -2.71
N SER A 416 9.18 -26.19 -3.79
CA SER A 416 8.40 -27.38 -4.08
C SER A 416 9.28 -28.63 -3.96
N LYS A 417 8.82 -29.65 -3.23
CA LYS A 417 9.40 -31.00 -3.30
C LYS A 417 9.31 -31.51 -4.74
N ALA A 418 10.31 -31.21 -5.55
CA ALA A 418 10.67 -32.03 -6.68
C ALA A 418 11.61 -33.11 -6.13
N GLU A 419 11.05 -34.28 -5.82
CA GLU A 419 11.86 -35.48 -5.64
C GLU A 419 12.59 -35.72 -6.97
N LYS A 420 13.91 -35.46 -6.97
CA LYS A 420 14.81 -35.91 -8.01
C LYS A 420 14.97 -37.43 -7.84
N GLU A 421 14.22 -38.20 -8.61
CA GLU A 421 14.71 -39.52 -8.99
C GLU A 421 15.78 -39.34 -10.08
N SER A 422 16.95 -39.89 -9.77
CA SER A 422 18.07 -40.09 -10.66
C SER A 422 17.66 -40.94 -11.85
N ASP A 423 18.07 -40.57 -13.06
CA ASP A 423 18.66 -41.59 -13.92
C ASP A 423 19.72 -41.03 -14.86
N ASP A 424 20.87 -41.71 -14.83
CA ASP A 424 21.95 -41.60 -15.80
C ASP A 424 21.48 -42.24 -17.12
N SER A 425 21.60 -41.52 -18.24
CA SER A 425 22.33 -42.01 -19.42
C SER A 425 22.18 -41.09 -20.61
N ALA A 426 23.33 -40.68 -21.15
CA ALA A 426 23.44 -40.06 -22.44
C ALA A 426 23.40 -41.13 -23.54
N SER A 427 22.39 -41.07 -24.44
CA SER A 427 22.52 -41.20 -25.91
C SER A 427 21.16 -41.48 -26.56
N ASN A 428 20.59 -40.51 -27.29
CA ASN A 428 20.00 -40.67 -28.62
C ASN A 428 19.17 -39.43 -28.98
N ILE A 429 19.78 -38.54 -29.76
CA ILE A 429 19.13 -37.42 -30.43
C ILE A 429 18.31 -38.01 -31.59
N GLU A 430 16.98 -38.07 -31.48
CA GLU A 430 16.01 -37.70 -32.55
C GLU A 430 14.51 -37.97 -32.29
N GLU A 431 14.07 -38.57 -31.17
CA GLU A 431 12.60 -38.70 -30.88
C GLU A 431 12.14 -38.03 -29.56
N GLU A 432 13.04 -37.73 -28.62
CA GLU A 432 12.69 -37.17 -27.28
C GLU A 432 12.18 -35.72 -27.29
N ASN A 433 12.38 -34.97 -28.37
CA ASN A 433 11.93 -33.57 -28.40
C ASN A 433 10.41 -33.45 -28.53
N ILE A 434 9.71 -34.41 -29.15
CA ILE A 434 8.24 -34.41 -29.35
C ILE A 434 7.50 -34.46 -28.02
N GLU A 435 7.88 -35.40 -27.15
CA GLU A 435 7.35 -35.52 -25.78
C GLU A 435 7.77 -34.35 -24.88
N SER A 436 8.97 -33.78 -25.02
CA SER A 436 9.41 -32.67 -24.16
C SER A 436 8.52 -31.42 -24.25
N ILE A 437 8.01 -31.07 -25.43
CA ILE A 437 7.15 -29.88 -25.61
C ILE A 437 5.71 -30.17 -25.22
N GLU A 438 5.21 -31.37 -25.50
CA GLU A 438 3.88 -31.78 -25.03
C GLU A 438 3.88 -31.92 -23.52
N SER A 439 4.92 -32.50 -22.92
CA SER A 439 5.16 -32.58 -21.49
C SER A 439 5.27 -31.19 -20.86
N ALA A 440 6.03 -30.24 -21.44
CA ALA A 440 6.10 -28.88 -20.91
C ALA A 440 4.75 -28.13 -21.00
N ALA A 441 3.98 -28.35 -22.07
CA ALA A 441 2.64 -27.78 -22.19
C ALA A 441 1.65 -28.43 -21.21
N ASP A 442 1.74 -29.74 -21.02
CA ASP A 442 0.92 -30.52 -20.09
C ASP A 442 1.33 -30.26 -18.62
N GLU A 443 2.59 -29.96 -18.34
CA GLU A 443 3.11 -29.59 -17.03
C GLU A 443 2.69 -28.17 -16.66
N ILE A 444 2.73 -27.23 -17.60
CA ILE A 444 2.12 -25.90 -17.42
C ILE A 444 0.60 -26.03 -17.23
N GLU A 445 -0.07 -26.94 -17.93
CA GLU A 445 -1.51 -27.21 -17.78
C GLU A 445 -1.82 -27.84 -16.41
N ARG A 446 -1.03 -28.82 -15.95
CA ARG A 446 -1.11 -29.37 -14.59
C ARG A 446 -0.83 -28.32 -13.52
N GLU A 447 0.19 -27.48 -13.69
CA GLU A 447 0.49 -26.38 -12.75
C GLU A 447 -0.64 -25.35 -12.66
N LEU A 448 -1.40 -25.15 -13.74
CA LEU A 448 -2.57 -24.26 -13.77
C LEU A 448 -3.81 -24.93 -13.18
N ASP A 449 -4.04 -26.21 -13.45
CA ASP A 449 -5.17 -26.98 -12.93
C ASP A 449 -5.01 -27.27 -11.42
N ASP A 450 -3.81 -27.61 -10.93
CA ASP A 450 -3.52 -27.82 -9.50
C ASP A 450 -3.64 -26.52 -8.67
N LYS A 451 -3.43 -25.35 -9.28
CA LYS A 451 -3.66 -24.05 -8.64
C LYS A 451 -5.14 -23.68 -8.55
N ASN A 452 -5.97 -24.15 -9.48
CA ASN A 452 -7.42 -23.94 -9.45
C ASN A 452 -8.16 -24.94 -8.54
N ALA A 453 -7.53 -26.07 -8.18
CA ALA A 453 -8.09 -27.08 -7.27
C ALA A 453 -7.83 -26.78 -5.77
N LYS A 454 -7.05 -25.74 -5.44
CA LYS A 454 -6.67 -25.34 -4.07
C LYS A 454 -7.22 -23.98 -3.62
N VAL A 455 -8.18 -23.41 -4.35
CA VAL A 455 -9.01 -22.26 -3.94
C VAL A 455 -10.45 -22.76 -3.80
#